data_AF-A0A7S2N205-F1
#
_entry.id   AF-A0A7S2N205-F1
#
_cell.length_a   1.000
_cell.length_b   1.000
_cell.length_c   1.000
_cell.angle_alpha   90.00
_cell.angle_beta   90.00
_cell.angle_gamma   90.00
#
_symmetry.space_group_name_H-M   'P 1'
#
loop_
_entity.id
_entity.type
_entity.pdbx_description
1 polymer ?
#
loop_
_entity_poly.entity_id
_entity_poly.type
_entity_poly.pdbx_seq_one_letter_code
_entity_poly.pdbx_strand_id
1 'polypeptide(L)'
;QGERQALPILPRTPRFCTPRPRHLLPVRKPLEAMSPANIEEILNGEARYEQSSIETLHEHLKEQLQKGSYDLDANLALLKLYLLFPDQANVDMMEGILLKALTAFPSTDFSLCMYQIPEKHHQSLREVVRLAQQLEMAKFKTFWKEAQDVKVLSQAVGWEASVRKFIAGVVASTYRSIRVDQLTELLNLPAGKELEALVKEQAWTKSKEDK
;
A
#
# COMPACT_ATOMS: atom_id res chain seq x y z
N GLN A 1 -15.61 16.25 65.02
CA GLN A 1 -15.93 16.47 63.58
C GLN A 1 -14.71 17.14 62.95
N GLY A 2 -13.94 16.56 62.04
CA GLY A 2 -13.90 15.22 61.49
C GLY A 2 -12.45 14.93 61.05
N GLU A 3 -12.03 13.69 61.25
CA GLU A 3 -10.74 13.17 60.82
C GLU A 3 -10.65 13.20 59.29
N ARG A 4 -9.66 13.91 58.73
CA ARG A 4 -9.26 13.70 57.32
C ARG A 4 -8.16 12.65 57.30
N GLN A 5 -8.54 11.43 56.91
CA GLN A 5 -7.62 10.35 56.60
C GLN A 5 -6.68 10.79 55.46
N ALA A 6 -5.37 10.71 55.70
CA ALA A 6 -4.35 10.85 54.68
C ALA A 6 -4.32 9.56 53.85
N LEU A 7 -4.65 9.65 52.56
CA LEU A 7 -4.46 8.55 51.61
C LEU A 7 -2.96 8.31 51.38
N PRO A 8 -2.49 7.05 51.34
CA PRO A 8 -1.08 6.77 51.09
C PRO A 8 -0.69 7.15 49.67
N ILE A 9 0.39 7.92 49.55
CA ILE A 9 1.00 8.31 48.28
C ILE A 9 1.64 7.05 47.68
N LEU A 10 1.06 6.52 46.60
CA LEU A 10 1.67 5.42 45.85
C LEU A 10 3.02 5.87 45.26
N PRO A 11 4.08 5.05 45.33
CA PRO A 11 5.37 5.41 44.75
C PRO A 11 5.22 5.55 43.23
N ARG A 12 5.75 6.65 42.68
CA ARG A 12 5.82 6.86 41.22
C ARG A 12 6.67 5.74 40.63
N THR A 13 6.03 4.81 39.92
CA THR A 13 6.71 3.82 39.10
C THR A 13 7.64 4.53 38.12
N PRO A 14 8.87 4.04 37.90
CA PRO A 14 9.81 4.67 36.98
C PRO A 14 9.21 4.67 35.57
N ARG A 15 9.25 5.84 34.90
CA ARG A 15 8.91 5.93 33.48
C ARG A 15 10.01 5.21 32.70
N PHE A 16 9.67 4.07 32.11
CA PHE A 16 10.54 3.43 31.15
C PHE A 16 10.45 4.19 29.82
N CYS A 17 11.44 5.03 29.54
CA CYS A 17 11.72 5.52 28.19
C CYS A 17 12.31 4.36 27.39
N THR A 18 11.61 3.91 26.35
CA THR A 18 12.16 2.94 25.39
C THR A 18 13.20 3.64 24.52
N PRO A 19 14.47 3.19 24.45
CA PRO A 19 15.38 3.68 23.44
C PRO A 19 14.94 3.17 22.07
N ARG A 20 14.78 4.08 21.11
CA ARG A 20 14.51 3.76 19.71
C ARG A 20 15.72 2.99 19.15
N PRO A 21 15.60 1.74 18.69
CA PRO A 21 16.73 1.08 18.05
C PRO A 21 16.98 1.77 16.70
N ARG A 22 18.15 2.43 16.56
CA ARG A 22 18.71 2.75 15.24
C ARG A 22 19.13 1.43 14.60
N HIS A 23 18.22 0.80 13.89
CA HIS A 23 18.58 -0.29 12.99
C HIS A 23 19.40 0.30 11.84
N LEU A 24 20.72 0.18 11.95
CA LEU A 24 21.62 0.27 10.80
C LEU A 24 21.25 -0.90 9.88
N LEU A 25 20.61 -0.58 8.75
CA LEU A 25 20.34 -1.55 7.70
C LEU A 25 21.67 -2.10 7.18
N PRO A 26 21.76 -3.41 6.90
CA PRO A 26 22.96 -3.97 6.30
C PRO A 26 23.11 -3.43 4.88
N VAL A 27 24.30 -2.87 4.59
CA VAL A 27 24.72 -2.50 3.23
C VAL A 27 24.62 -3.74 2.36
N ARG A 28 23.62 -3.78 1.46
CA ARG A 28 23.42 -4.87 0.52
C ARG A 28 24.53 -4.81 -0.54
N LYS A 29 25.23 -5.93 -0.74
CA LYS A 29 26.13 -6.13 -1.89
C LYS A 29 25.34 -5.98 -3.20
N PRO A 30 25.95 -5.44 -4.28
CA PRO A 30 25.27 -5.28 -5.55
C PRO A 30 25.03 -6.67 -6.15
N LEU A 31 23.77 -7.00 -6.39
CA LEU A 31 23.38 -8.09 -7.26
C LEU A 31 23.15 -7.48 -8.63
N GLU A 32 23.96 -7.89 -9.60
CA GLU A 32 23.84 -7.53 -11.01
C GLU A 32 22.46 -7.95 -11.52
N ALA A 33 21.57 -6.96 -11.65
CA ALA A 33 20.28 -7.06 -12.31
C ALA A 33 20.20 -5.87 -13.26
N MET A 34 19.74 -6.13 -14.49
CA MET A 34 19.53 -5.17 -15.57
C MET A 34 18.96 -3.85 -15.02
N SER A 35 19.71 -2.76 -15.22
CA SER A 35 19.98 -1.79 -14.16
C SER A 35 18.91 -0.71 -13.92
N PRO A 36 18.58 -0.37 -12.67
CA PRO A 36 17.87 0.88 -12.30
C PRO A 36 18.56 2.15 -12.81
N ALA A 37 19.83 2.06 -13.22
CA ALA A 37 20.59 3.14 -13.84
C ALA A 37 19.91 3.74 -15.08
N ASN A 38 19.21 2.94 -15.89
CA ASN A 38 18.54 3.47 -17.09
C ASN A 38 17.29 4.30 -16.73
N ILE A 39 16.53 3.91 -15.70
CA ILE A 39 15.31 4.63 -15.32
C ILE A 39 15.65 5.96 -14.66
N GLU A 40 16.61 5.98 -13.74
CA GLU A 40 17.07 7.23 -13.13
C GLU A 40 17.68 8.19 -14.16
N GLU A 41 18.38 7.68 -15.16
CA GLU A 41 18.90 8.48 -16.28
C GLU A 41 17.77 9.02 -17.17
N ILE A 42 16.76 8.21 -17.49
CA ILE A 42 15.58 8.68 -18.24
C ILE A 42 14.85 9.77 -17.46
N LEU A 43 14.66 9.63 -16.15
CA LEU A 43 13.88 10.57 -15.34
C LEU A 43 14.59 11.92 -15.14
N ASN A 44 15.93 11.91 -15.07
CA ASN A 44 16.75 13.09 -14.83
C ASN A 44 17.40 13.67 -16.09
N GLY A 45 17.36 12.95 -17.21
CA GLY A 45 18.03 13.29 -18.45
C GLY A 45 17.11 13.81 -19.55
N GLU A 46 17.69 13.97 -20.74
CA GLU A 46 17.01 14.48 -21.93
C GLU A 46 15.95 13.50 -22.46
N ALA A 47 16.14 12.20 -22.21
CA ALA A 47 15.27 11.12 -22.68
C ALA A 47 13.87 11.08 -22.03
N ARG A 48 13.61 11.90 -20.99
CA ARG A 48 12.35 11.91 -20.22
C ARG A 48 11.09 12.07 -21.06
N TYR A 49 11.18 12.79 -22.17
CA TYR A 49 10.05 13.10 -23.06
C TYR A 49 10.19 12.45 -24.43
N GLU A 50 11.14 11.54 -24.60
CA GLU A 50 11.32 10.82 -25.85
C GLU A 50 10.38 9.61 -25.94
N GLN A 51 9.82 9.39 -27.12
CA GLN A 51 8.95 8.25 -27.40
C GLN A 51 9.70 6.90 -27.25
N SER A 52 11.00 6.88 -27.50
CA SER A 52 11.90 5.73 -27.30
C SER A 52 11.87 5.21 -25.86
N SER A 53 11.68 6.09 -24.87
CA SER A 53 11.68 5.74 -23.44
C SER A 53 10.44 4.95 -23.00
N ILE A 54 9.37 4.94 -23.81
CA ILE A 54 8.11 4.27 -23.47
C ILE A 54 8.31 2.77 -23.26
N GLU A 55 9.09 2.12 -24.13
CA GLU A 55 9.32 0.67 -24.07
C GLU A 55 10.04 0.27 -22.77
N THR A 56 11.10 1.01 -22.41
CA THR A 56 11.84 0.79 -21.16
C THR A 56 10.95 0.99 -19.93
N LEU A 57 10.07 2.00 -19.95
CA LEU A 57 9.13 2.24 -18.85
C LEU A 57 8.04 1.16 -18.76
N HIS A 58 7.60 0.58 -19.89
CA HIS A 58 6.69 -0.58 -19.87
C HIS A 58 7.34 -1.79 -19.23
N GLU A 59 8.58 -2.10 -19.60
CA GLU A 59 9.33 -3.19 -19.01
C GLU A 59 9.50 -2.97 -17.51
N HIS A 60 9.86 -1.76 -17.10
CA HIS A 60 10.01 -1.41 -15.69
C HIS A 60 8.70 -1.60 -14.91
N LEU A 61 7.55 -1.18 -15.46
CA LEU A 61 6.25 -1.41 -14.83
C LEU A 61 5.91 -2.90 -14.71
N LYS A 62 6.19 -3.70 -15.73
CA LYS A 62 6.00 -5.16 -15.68
C LYS A 62 6.85 -5.78 -14.57
N GLU A 63 8.09 -5.32 -14.40
CA GLU A 63 8.93 -5.74 -13.29
C GLU A 63 8.35 -5.34 -11.93
N GLN A 64 7.83 -4.12 -11.79
CA GLN A 64 7.16 -3.66 -10.56
C GLN A 64 5.96 -4.53 -10.17
N LEU A 65 5.19 -4.99 -11.16
CA LEU A 65 4.05 -5.89 -10.96
C LEU A 65 4.52 -7.27 -10.50
N GLN A 66 5.59 -7.82 -11.08
CA GLN A 66 6.10 -9.16 -10.76
C GLN A 66 6.93 -9.22 -9.47
N LYS A 67 7.80 -8.23 -9.23
CA LYS A 67 8.74 -8.21 -8.10
C LYS A 67 8.16 -7.52 -6.87
N GLY A 68 7.02 -6.84 -7.00
CA GLY A 68 6.38 -6.10 -5.92
C GLY A 68 7.03 -4.75 -5.59
N SER A 69 8.07 -4.31 -6.33
CA SER A 69 8.64 -2.95 -6.21
C SER A 69 7.66 -1.88 -6.66
N TYR A 70 7.86 -0.64 -6.23
CA TYR A 70 6.99 0.48 -6.58
C TYR A 70 7.83 1.73 -6.82
N ASP A 71 7.70 2.30 -8.03
CA ASP A 71 8.35 3.53 -8.47
C ASP A 71 7.29 4.46 -9.05
N LEU A 72 6.84 5.41 -8.23
CA LEU A 72 5.82 6.38 -8.65
C LEU A 72 6.34 7.31 -9.76
N ASP A 73 7.60 7.75 -9.68
CA ASP A 73 8.12 8.74 -10.62
C ASP A 73 8.22 8.16 -12.04
N ALA A 74 8.66 6.91 -12.16
CA ALA A 74 8.62 6.17 -13.43
C ALA A 74 7.19 6.00 -13.96
N ASN A 75 6.23 5.69 -13.09
CA ASN A 75 4.83 5.53 -13.47
C ASN A 75 4.21 6.85 -13.98
N LEU A 76 4.47 7.97 -13.29
CA LEU A 76 4.00 9.30 -13.72
C LEU A 76 4.70 9.75 -15.01
N ALA A 77 5.98 9.44 -15.19
CA ALA A 77 6.67 9.70 -16.45
C ALA A 77 6.03 8.94 -17.63
N LEU A 78 5.66 7.68 -17.42
CA LEU A 78 4.96 6.89 -18.44
C LEU A 78 3.58 7.47 -18.77
N LEU A 79 2.77 7.84 -17.77
CA LEU A 79 1.49 8.52 -18.01
C LEU A 79 1.69 9.85 -18.75
N LYS A 80 2.73 10.60 -18.41
CA LYS A 80 3.07 11.84 -19.10
C LYS A 80 3.45 11.62 -20.57
N LEU A 81 4.19 10.56 -20.88
CA LEU A 81 4.51 10.19 -22.26
C LEU A 81 3.27 9.81 -23.06
N TYR A 82 2.28 9.14 -22.47
CA TYR A 82 0.99 8.87 -23.13
C TYR A 82 0.18 10.13 -23.44
N LEU A 83 0.35 11.20 -22.65
CA LEU A 83 -0.23 12.51 -22.96
C LEU A 83 0.48 13.20 -24.14
N LEU A 84 1.78 12.98 -24.30
CA LEU A 84 2.58 13.56 -25.40
C LEU A 84 2.44 12.75 -26.70
N PHE A 85 2.31 11.43 -26.60
CA PHE A 85 2.20 10.49 -27.71
C PHE A 85 0.94 9.61 -27.58
N PRO A 86 -0.26 10.14 -27.88
CA PRO A 86 -1.52 9.42 -27.67
C PRO A 86 -1.63 8.10 -28.45
N ASP A 87 -0.92 7.98 -29.58
CA ASP A 87 -0.91 6.77 -30.41
C ASP A 87 -0.17 5.59 -29.74
N GLN A 88 0.66 5.88 -28.73
CA GLN A 88 1.40 4.87 -27.95
C GLN A 88 0.69 4.51 -26.64
N ALA A 89 -0.46 5.12 -26.34
CA ALA A 89 -1.20 4.88 -25.11
C ALA A 89 -1.67 3.43 -25.00
N ASN A 90 -1.34 2.78 -23.89
CA ASN A 90 -1.75 1.41 -23.60
C ASN A 90 -2.57 1.36 -22.30
N VAL A 91 -3.81 0.92 -22.42
CA VAL A 91 -4.76 0.82 -21.30
C VAL A 91 -4.30 -0.20 -20.25
N ASP A 92 -3.69 -1.31 -20.66
CA ASP A 92 -3.20 -2.34 -19.74
C ASP A 92 -2.07 -1.80 -18.85
N MET A 93 -1.22 -0.91 -19.40
CA MET A 93 -0.17 -0.24 -18.62
C MET A 93 -0.77 0.80 -17.66
N MET A 94 -1.77 1.57 -18.10
CA MET A 94 -2.49 2.49 -17.22
C MET A 94 -3.15 1.75 -16.06
N GLU A 95 -3.75 0.59 -16.34
CA GLU A 95 -4.35 -0.29 -15.34
C GLU A 95 -3.29 -0.84 -14.36
N GLY A 96 -2.16 -1.30 -14.88
CA GLY A 96 -1.01 -1.73 -14.07
C GLY A 96 -0.49 -0.64 -13.14
N ILE A 97 -0.39 0.60 -13.62
CA ILE A 97 -0.01 1.77 -12.79
C ILE A 97 -1.02 2.00 -11.67
N LEU A 98 -2.32 1.97 -11.98
CA LEU A 98 -3.37 2.12 -10.98
C LEU A 98 -3.37 0.98 -9.95
N LEU A 99 -3.09 -0.26 -10.37
CA LEU A 99 -2.92 -1.38 -9.46
C LEU A 99 -1.75 -1.17 -8.51
N LYS A 100 -0.60 -0.70 -9.02
CA LYS A 100 0.54 -0.39 -8.15
C LYS A 100 0.21 0.73 -7.17
N ALA A 101 -0.45 1.79 -7.61
CA ALA A 101 -0.92 2.86 -6.74
C ALA A 101 -1.95 2.37 -5.69
N LEU A 102 -2.83 1.43 -6.06
CA LEU A 102 -3.77 0.78 -5.13
C LEU A 102 -3.05 0.05 -4.00
N THR A 103 -1.90 -0.57 -4.28
CA THR A 103 -1.08 -1.23 -3.25
C THR A 103 -0.29 -0.26 -2.36
N ALA A 104 -0.22 1.02 -2.73
CA ALA A 104 0.49 2.05 -1.99
C ALA A 104 -0.40 2.86 -1.03
N PHE A 105 -1.67 2.48 -0.85
CA PHE A 105 -2.56 3.09 0.15
C PHE A 105 -1.91 3.09 1.54
N PRO A 106 -2.01 4.19 2.31
CA PRO A 106 -2.92 5.34 2.15
C PRO A 106 -2.37 6.52 1.32
N SER A 107 -1.33 6.33 0.48
CA SER A 107 -0.81 7.43 -0.34
C SER A 107 -1.87 7.98 -1.31
N THR A 108 -1.75 9.26 -1.67
CA THR A 108 -2.63 9.95 -2.63
C THR A 108 -2.31 9.62 -4.10
N ASP A 109 -1.37 8.71 -4.33
CA ASP A 109 -0.83 8.36 -5.64
C ASP A 109 -1.91 7.89 -6.62
N PHE A 110 -2.92 7.15 -6.13
CA PHE A 110 -4.01 6.66 -6.96
C PHE A 110 -4.76 7.81 -7.64
N SER A 111 -5.13 8.82 -6.86
CA SER A 111 -5.78 10.02 -7.38
C SER A 111 -4.86 10.79 -8.33
N LEU A 112 -3.57 10.92 -7.99
CA LEU A 112 -2.58 11.60 -8.83
C LEU A 112 -2.43 10.95 -10.21
N CYS A 113 -2.33 9.62 -10.26
CA CYS A 113 -2.29 8.86 -11.51
C CYS A 113 -3.58 9.04 -12.31
N MET A 114 -4.74 8.96 -11.65
CA MET A 114 -6.04 9.12 -12.31
C MET A 114 -6.20 10.49 -12.99
N TYR A 115 -5.69 11.57 -12.39
CA TYR A 115 -5.71 12.90 -13.01
C TYR A 115 -4.88 13.02 -14.29
N GLN A 116 -3.88 12.16 -14.49
CA GLN A 116 -3.05 12.16 -15.69
C GLN A 116 -3.63 11.29 -16.81
N ILE A 117 -4.60 10.43 -16.51
CA ILE A 117 -5.20 9.54 -17.50
C ILE A 117 -6.35 10.26 -18.23
N PRO A 118 -6.33 10.33 -19.58
CA PRO A 118 -7.43 10.92 -20.35
C PRO A 118 -8.78 10.24 -20.10
N GLU A 119 -9.86 11.03 -20.03
CA GLU A 119 -11.22 10.56 -19.72
C GLU A 119 -11.72 9.43 -20.64
N LYS A 120 -11.29 9.44 -21.92
CA LYS A 120 -11.61 8.39 -22.89
C LYS A 120 -11.22 6.97 -22.44
N HIS A 121 -10.27 6.83 -21.52
CA HIS A 121 -9.81 5.54 -20.99
C HIS A 121 -10.44 5.17 -19.65
N HIS A 122 -11.16 6.08 -18.98
CA HIS A 122 -11.69 5.85 -17.63
C HIS A 122 -12.70 4.70 -17.57
N GLN A 123 -13.48 4.50 -18.63
CA GLN A 123 -14.45 3.40 -18.69
C GLN A 123 -13.76 2.03 -18.61
N SER A 124 -12.59 1.87 -19.23
CA SER A 124 -11.81 0.62 -19.21
C SER A 124 -11.15 0.36 -17.86
N LEU A 125 -10.94 1.41 -17.05
CA LEU A 125 -10.27 1.33 -15.74
C LEU A 125 -11.27 1.30 -14.57
N ARG A 126 -12.56 1.20 -14.87
CA ARG A 126 -13.65 1.34 -13.91
C ARG A 126 -13.56 0.34 -12.76
N GLU A 127 -13.12 -0.89 -13.02
CA GLU A 127 -13.02 -1.94 -12.01
C GLU A 127 -11.98 -1.59 -10.94
N VAL A 128 -10.78 -1.20 -11.36
CA VAL A 128 -9.70 -0.80 -10.44
C VAL A 128 -10.06 0.49 -9.68
N VAL A 129 -10.69 1.46 -10.36
CA VAL A 129 -11.18 2.70 -9.72
C VAL A 129 -12.24 2.40 -8.66
N ARG A 130 -13.16 1.48 -8.93
CA ARG A 130 -14.19 1.07 -7.97
C ARG A 130 -13.57 0.42 -6.72
N LEU A 131 -12.55 -0.40 -6.89
CA LEU A 131 -11.81 -1.00 -5.78
C LEU A 131 -11.12 0.05 -4.91
N ALA A 132 -10.45 1.03 -5.53
CA ALA A 132 -9.83 2.15 -4.80
C ALA A 132 -10.86 2.93 -3.97
N GLN A 133 -12.04 3.21 -4.54
CA GLN A 133 -13.14 3.87 -3.82
C GLN A 133 -13.61 3.06 -2.60
N GLN A 134 -13.65 1.72 -2.67
CA GLN A 134 -13.98 0.91 -1.50
C GLN A 134 -12.93 1.04 -0.39
N LEU A 135 -11.64 1.13 -0.74
CA LEU A 135 -10.57 1.34 0.22
C LEU A 135 -10.63 2.74 0.85
N GLU A 136 -10.86 3.79 0.05
CA GLU A 136 -11.03 5.17 0.53
C GLU A 136 -12.23 5.32 1.47
N MET A 137 -13.35 4.65 1.16
CA MET A 137 -14.54 4.65 2.01
C MET A 137 -14.44 3.68 3.20
N ALA A 138 -13.30 3.03 3.42
CA ALA A 138 -13.08 1.99 4.43
C ALA A 138 -14.11 0.84 4.38
N LYS A 139 -14.67 0.55 3.20
CA LYS A 139 -15.64 -0.52 2.95
C LYS A 139 -14.92 -1.84 2.64
N PHE A 140 -14.10 -2.32 3.58
CA PHE A 140 -13.20 -3.45 3.35
C PHE A 140 -13.93 -4.76 3.01
N LYS A 141 -15.09 -5.03 3.62
CA LYS A 141 -15.90 -6.22 3.28
C LYS A 141 -16.33 -6.23 1.82
N THR A 142 -16.79 -5.08 1.33
CA THR A 142 -17.19 -4.90 -0.07
C THR A 142 -15.99 -5.00 -0.99
N PHE A 143 -14.86 -4.40 -0.62
CA PHE A 143 -13.61 -4.51 -1.36
C PHE A 143 -13.21 -5.97 -1.58
N TRP A 144 -13.16 -6.79 -0.53
CA TRP A 144 -12.74 -8.20 -0.64
C TRP A 144 -13.69 -9.03 -1.51
N LYS A 145 -14.98 -8.72 -1.51
CA LYS A 145 -15.96 -9.36 -2.39
C LYS A 145 -15.74 -8.98 -3.84
N GLU A 146 -15.60 -7.69 -4.13
CA GLU A 146 -15.40 -7.19 -5.49
C GLU A 146 -14.04 -7.59 -6.06
N ALA A 147 -13.01 -7.68 -5.22
CA ALA A 147 -11.66 -8.09 -5.61
C ALA A 147 -11.58 -9.54 -6.14
N GLN A 148 -12.53 -10.41 -5.81
CA GLN A 148 -12.56 -11.80 -6.32
C GLN A 148 -12.88 -11.85 -7.81
N ASP A 149 -13.67 -10.89 -8.29
CA ASP A 149 -14.14 -10.85 -9.68
C ASP A 149 -13.12 -10.17 -10.62
N VAL A 150 -12.25 -9.30 -10.07
CA VAL A 150 -11.28 -8.51 -10.84
C VAL A 150 -10.00 -9.30 -11.07
N LYS A 151 -9.91 -9.96 -12.23
CA LYS A 151 -8.76 -10.80 -12.63
C LYS A 151 -7.44 -10.03 -12.67
N VAL A 152 -7.46 -8.73 -12.95
CA VAL A 152 -6.25 -7.92 -13.13
C VAL A 152 -5.45 -7.78 -11.84
N LEU A 153 -6.08 -7.90 -10.67
CA LEU A 153 -5.39 -7.91 -9.38
C LEU A 153 -4.34 -9.02 -9.28
N SER A 154 -4.54 -10.16 -9.96
CA SER A 154 -3.58 -11.26 -9.93
C SER A 154 -2.23 -10.91 -10.59
N GLN A 155 -2.16 -9.82 -11.36
CA GLN A 155 -0.92 -9.36 -11.97
C GLN A 155 0.03 -8.70 -10.95
N ALA A 156 -0.51 -8.11 -9.87
CA ALA A 156 0.27 -7.40 -8.87
C ALA A 156 0.68 -8.34 -7.74
N VAL A 157 1.94 -8.77 -7.70
CA VAL A 157 2.43 -9.66 -6.65
C VAL A 157 2.37 -8.97 -5.29
N GLY A 158 1.75 -9.64 -4.31
CA GLY A 158 1.69 -9.17 -2.92
C GLY A 158 0.62 -8.11 -2.63
N TRP A 159 -0.31 -7.85 -3.56
CA TRP A 159 -1.35 -6.83 -3.37
C TRP A 159 -2.21 -7.06 -2.12
N GLU A 160 -2.59 -8.31 -1.82
CA GLU A 160 -3.39 -8.65 -0.64
C GLU A 160 -2.69 -8.25 0.67
N ALA A 161 -1.37 -8.51 0.75
CA ALA A 161 -0.58 -8.19 1.92
C ALA A 161 -0.49 -6.68 2.14
N SER A 162 -0.28 -5.91 1.07
CA SER A 162 -0.26 -4.45 1.12
C SER A 162 -1.60 -3.86 1.56
N VAL A 163 -2.72 -4.37 1.02
CA VAL A 163 -4.06 -3.93 1.42
C VAL A 163 -4.34 -4.31 2.88
N ARG A 164 -4.00 -5.53 3.32
CA ARG A 164 -4.15 -5.94 4.72
C ARG A 164 -3.32 -5.07 5.66
N LYS A 165 -2.11 -4.67 5.26
CA LYS A 165 -1.28 -3.73 6.03
C LYS A 165 -1.93 -2.35 6.15
N PHE A 166 -2.53 -1.85 5.09
CA PHE A 166 -3.31 -0.61 5.12
C PHE A 166 -4.51 -0.74 6.08
N ILE A 167 -5.31 -1.80 5.95
CA ILE A 167 -6.47 -2.06 6.83
C ILE A 167 -6.02 -2.15 8.29
N ALA A 168 -4.93 -2.86 8.57
CA ALA A 168 -4.38 -2.97 9.91
C ALA A 168 -3.97 -1.59 10.48
N GLY A 169 -3.35 -0.73 9.67
CA GLY A 169 -3.05 0.65 10.04
C GLY A 169 -4.29 1.47 10.37
N VAL A 170 -5.37 1.34 9.58
CA VAL A 170 -6.67 1.99 9.86
C VAL A 170 -7.25 1.47 11.17
N VAL A 171 -7.26 0.16 11.41
CA VAL A 171 -7.77 -0.44 12.64
C VAL A 171 -6.98 0.05 13.86
N ALA A 172 -5.65 0.03 13.80
CA ALA A 172 -4.78 0.54 14.86
C ALA A 172 -5.03 2.02 15.19
N SER A 173 -5.43 2.81 14.19
CA SER A 173 -5.66 4.26 14.36
C SER A 173 -7.08 4.59 14.87
N THR A 174 -8.05 3.71 14.64
CA THR A 174 -9.48 4.00 14.87
C THR A 174 -10.10 3.22 16.03
N TYR A 175 -9.53 2.06 16.40
CA TYR A 175 -10.06 1.21 17.47
C TYR A 175 -9.12 1.21 18.68
N ARG A 176 -9.71 1.36 19.87
CA ARG A 176 -9.01 1.09 21.14
C ARG A 176 -8.99 -0.41 21.48
N SER A 177 -10.05 -1.12 21.10
CA SER A 177 -10.22 -2.57 21.22
C SER A 177 -11.17 -3.02 20.13
N ILE A 178 -10.94 -4.21 19.56
CA ILE A 178 -11.76 -4.80 18.51
C ILE A 178 -11.90 -6.30 18.75
N ARG A 179 -13.12 -6.82 18.58
CA ARG A 179 -13.38 -8.26 18.65
C ARG A 179 -12.61 -9.00 17.57
N VAL A 180 -12.10 -10.18 17.88
CA VAL A 180 -11.36 -11.02 16.91
C VAL A 180 -12.22 -11.33 15.69
N ASP A 181 -13.51 -11.62 15.87
CA ASP A 181 -14.45 -11.91 14.77
C ASP A 181 -14.60 -10.74 13.78
N GLN A 182 -14.57 -9.50 14.30
CA GLN A 182 -14.66 -8.31 13.45
C GLN A 182 -13.33 -8.04 12.75
N LEU A 183 -12.20 -8.26 13.44
CA LEU A 183 -10.88 -8.10 12.85
C LEU A 183 -10.63 -9.09 11.70
N THR A 184 -11.00 -10.37 11.87
CA THR A 184 -10.88 -11.39 10.83
C THR A 184 -11.75 -11.06 9.61
N GLU A 185 -12.94 -10.54 9.84
CA GLU A 185 -13.86 -10.12 8.79
C GLU A 185 -13.32 -8.91 7.99
N LEU A 186 -12.71 -7.92 8.66
CA LEU A 186 -12.13 -6.76 7.98
C LEU A 186 -10.87 -7.13 7.17
N LEU A 187 -10.04 -8.02 7.68
CA LEU A 187 -8.81 -8.46 7.01
C LEU A 187 -9.05 -9.57 5.97
N ASN A 188 -10.26 -10.14 5.92
CA ASN A 188 -10.60 -11.33 5.16
C ASN A 188 -9.60 -12.47 5.39
N LEU A 189 -9.25 -12.70 6.66
CA LEU A 189 -8.32 -13.74 7.08
C LEU A 189 -8.96 -14.60 8.18
N PRO A 190 -8.90 -15.94 8.06
CA PRO A 190 -9.35 -16.80 9.14
C PRO A 190 -8.47 -16.63 10.38
N ALA A 191 -9.02 -16.94 11.56
CA ALA A 191 -8.26 -16.99 12.80
C ALA A 191 -7.19 -18.10 12.69
N GLY A 192 -5.95 -17.71 12.43
CA GLY A 192 -4.84 -18.63 12.17
C GLY A 192 -3.48 -17.96 12.28
N LYS A 193 -2.43 -18.65 11.81
CA LYS A 193 -1.04 -18.21 11.96
C LYS A 193 -0.75 -16.83 11.34
N GLU A 194 -1.39 -16.50 10.22
CA GLU A 194 -1.19 -15.20 9.55
C GLU A 194 -1.74 -14.04 10.38
N LEU A 195 -2.90 -14.22 11.01
CA LEU A 195 -3.46 -13.23 11.93
C LEU A 195 -2.54 -13.03 13.13
N GLU A 196 -1.98 -14.10 13.69
CA GLU A 196 -1.06 -14.01 14.82
C GLU A 196 0.26 -13.32 14.47
N ALA A 197 0.77 -13.56 13.26
CA ALA A 197 1.93 -12.84 12.74
C ALA A 197 1.65 -11.34 12.62
N LEU A 198 0.49 -10.95 12.09
CA LEU A 198 0.07 -9.56 11.95
C LEU A 198 -0.14 -8.90 13.32
N VAL A 199 -0.79 -9.59 14.27
CA VAL A 199 -0.95 -9.13 15.66
C VAL A 199 0.41 -8.84 16.31
N LYS A 200 1.41 -9.71 16.08
CA LYS A 200 2.77 -9.52 16.57
C LYS A 200 3.47 -8.35 15.89
N GLU A 201 3.33 -8.20 14.57
CA GLU A 201 3.90 -7.09 13.80
C GLU A 201 3.32 -5.74 14.24
N GLN A 202 2.01 -5.68 14.49
CA GLN A 202 1.30 -4.47 14.94
C GLN A 202 1.40 -4.23 16.46
N ALA A 203 2.12 -5.10 17.20
CA ALA A 203 2.23 -5.05 18.66
C ALA A 203 0.86 -5.03 19.40
N TRP A 204 -0.15 -5.68 18.83
CA TRP A 204 -1.47 -5.80 19.45
C TRP A 204 -1.49 -6.91 20.52
N THR A 205 -2.33 -6.75 21.53
CA THR A 205 -2.49 -7.73 22.61
C THR A 205 -3.92 -8.27 22.66
N LYS A 206 -4.06 -9.59 22.88
CA LYS A 206 -5.37 -10.23 23.09
C LYS A 206 -5.83 -9.96 24.53
N SER A 207 -6.97 -9.30 24.72
CA SER A 207 -7.57 -9.13 26.05
C SER A 207 -8.13 -10.47 26.56
N LYS A 208 -8.15 -10.65 27.89
CA LYS A 208 -8.65 -11.88 28.54
C LYS A 208 -10.19 -11.96 28.56
N GLU A 209 -10.89 -10.87 28.21
CA GLU A 209 -12.35 -10.75 28.29
C GLU A 209 -13.10 -11.31 27.07
N ASP A 210 -12.41 -11.63 25.97
CA ASP A 210 -13.03 -12.18 24.75
C ASP A 210 -13.03 -13.74 24.72
N LYS A 211 -13.18 -14.39 25.90
CA LYS A 211 -13.38 -15.85 25.98
C LYS A 211 -14.86 -16.23 25.86
#